data_AF-A0A8I2YXC9-F1
#
_entry.id   AF-A0A8I2YXC9-F1
#
_cell.length_a   1.000
_cell.length_b   1.000
_cell.length_c   1.000
_cell.angle_alpha   90.00
_cell.angle_beta   90.00
_cell.angle_gamma   90.00
#
_symmetry.space_group_name_H-M   'P 1'
#
loop_
_entity.id
_entity.type
_entity.pdbx_description
1 polymer ?
#
loop_
_entity_poly.entity_id
_entity_poly.type
_entity_poly.pdbx_seq_one_letter_code
_entity_poly.pdbx_strand_id
1 'polypeptide(L)'
;MSTQITLPNGFGYVPASLVSLGWLLCWQTFLVGKARGRAGIAYPQLYAEGAQVKENPAAMQFNCTQRAHQNTLEVAPIVTVSTLVFGLKCPHAAAMMCASFIIGRIIYTLGYKTGKPANVPNSTFVLSFWLTKHPAGTRGCHRKLVVDG
;
A
#
# COMPACT_ATOMS: atom_id res chain seq x y z
N MET A 1 27.41 6.31 34.87
CA MET A 1 28.05 6.99 33.73
C MET A 1 26.98 7.30 32.69
N SER A 2 26.77 8.58 32.35
CA SER A 2 25.79 8.98 31.34
C SER A 2 26.43 8.91 29.96
N THR A 3 26.00 7.97 29.12
CA THR A 3 26.43 7.90 27.72
C THR A 3 25.63 8.90 26.89
N GLN A 4 26.30 9.88 26.29
CA GLN A 4 25.65 10.81 25.36
C GLN A 4 25.60 10.22 23.96
N ILE A 5 24.40 10.09 23.40
CA ILE A 5 24.17 9.64 22.02
C ILE A 5 24.07 10.89 21.15
N THR A 6 25.12 11.17 20.36
CA THR A 6 25.13 12.29 19.42
C THR A 6 24.47 11.86 18.11
N LEU A 7 23.37 12.51 17.73
CA LEU A 7 22.66 12.24 16.48
C LEU A 7 23.21 13.10 15.34
N PRO A 8 23.26 12.57 14.09
CA PRO A 8 23.64 13.36 12.93
C PRO A 8 22.70 14.54 12.69
N ASN A 9 23.24 15.67 12.24
CA ASN A 9 22.44 16.83 11.84
C ASN A 9 21.42 16.43 10.76
N GLY A 10 20.14 16.74 11.01
CA GLY A 10 19.03 16.39 10.10
C GLY A 10 18.40 15.01 10.35
N PHE A 11 18.82 14.25 11.38
CA PHE A 11 18.18 12.98 11.71
C PHE A 11 16.67 13.12 12.01
N GLY A 12 16.20 14.30 12.43
CA GLY A 12 14.78 14.57 12.66
C GLY A 12 13.85 14.37 11.46
N TYR A 13 14.37 14.39 10.22
CA TYR A 13 13.58 14.12 9.02
C TYR A 13 13.22 12.63 8.85
N VAL A 14 14.02 11.72 9.42
CA VAL A 14 13.81 10.27 9.36
C VAL A 14 12.56 9.85 10.16
N PRO A 15 12.38 10.19 11.45
CA PRO A 15 11.14 9.87 12.15
C PRO A 15 9.93 10.61 11.55
N ALA A 16 10.10 11.84 11.05
CA ALA A 16 9.01 12.57 10.40
C ALA A 16 8.48 11.84 9.14
N SER A 17 9.37 11.28 8.31
CA SER A 17 8.96 10.48 7.15
C SER A 17 8.29 9.16 7.55
N LEU A 18 8.74 8.51 8.63
CA LEU A 18 8.10 7.30 9.16
C LEU A 18 6.70 7.58 9.74
N VAL A 19 6.52 8.69 10.44
CA VAL A 19 5.18 9.11 10.92
C VAL A 19 4.26 9.36 9.74
N SER A 20 4.78 9.93 8.65
CA SER A 20 4.02 10.16 7.42
C SER A 20 3.59 8.83 6.76
N LEU A 21 4.42 7.79 6.82
CA LEU A 21 4.06 6.43 6.39
C LEU A 21 2.93 5.86 7.26
N GLY A 22 2.96 6.07 8.57
CA GLY A 22 1.86 5.69 9.48
C GLY A 22 0.53 6.36 9.10
N TRP A 23 0.57 7.65 8.76
CA TRP A 23 -0.63 8.38 8.30
C TRP A 23 -1.18 7.82 6.99
N LEU A 24 -0.31 7.43 6.05
CA LEU A 24 -0.71 6.75 4.81
C LEU A 24 -1.45 5.43 5.11
N LEU A 25 -0.92 4.61 6.03
CA LEU A 25 -1.58 3.35 6.41
C LEU A 25 -2.96 3.60 7.03
N CYS A 26 -3.07 4.58 7.93
CA CYS A 26 -4.35 4.97 8.52
C CYS A 26 -5.36 5.40 7.44
N TRP A 27 -4.92 6.24 6.49
CA TRP A 27 -5.75 6.68 5.37
C TRP A 27 -6.25 5.49 4.53
N GLN A 28 -5.39 4.53 4.22
CA GLN A 28 -5.78 3.32 3.50
C GLN A 28 -6.79 2.46 4.28
N THR A 29 -6.63 2.33 5.60
CA THR A 29 -7.59 1.63 6.47
C THR A 29 -8.98 2.29 6.42
N PHE A 30 -9.06 3.62 6.47
CA PHE A 30 -10.32 4.35 6.32
C PHE A 30 -10.98 4.12 4.94
N LEU A 31 -10.17 4.09 3.87
CA LEU A 31 -10.69 3.81 2.53
C LEU A 31 -11.28 2.41 2.41
N VAL A 32 -10.60 1.40 2.97
CA VAL A 32 -11.11 0.02 3.05
C VAL A 32 -12.41 -0.03 3.85
N GLY A 33 -12.47 0.62 5.01
CA GLY A 33 -13.69 0.66 5.83
C GLY A 33 -14.88 1.29 5.09
N LYS A 34 -14.63 2.40 4.37
CA LYS A 34 -15.65 3.04 3.53
C LYS A 34 -16.10 2.16 2.37
N ALA A 35 -15.17 1.47 1.70
CA ALA A 35 -15.49 0.55 0.62
C ALA A 35 -16.28 -0.67 1.14
N ARG A 36 -15.92 -1.18 2.33
CA ARG A 36 -16.64 -2.25 3.01
C ARG A 36 -18.09 -1.88 3.30
N GLY A 37 -18.32 -0.71 3.89
CA GLY A 37 -19.67 -0.21 4.19
C GLY A 37 -20.53 -0.08 2.93
N ARG A 38 -19.94 0.28 1.80
CA ARG A 38 -20.64 0.35 0.50
C ARG A 38 -20.94 -1.03 -0.10
N ALA A 39 -20.09 -2.00 0.13
CA ALA A 39 -20.26 -3.37 -0.35
C ALA A 39 -21.18 -4.22 0.54
N GLY A 40 -21.49 -3.77 1.76
CA GLY A 40 -22.36 -4.49 2.70
C GLY A 40 -21.74 -5.77 3.27
N ILE A 41 -20.41 -5.91 3.24
CA ILE A 41 -19.73 -7.14 3.68
C ILE A 41 -19.62 -7.18 5.22
N ALA A 42 -20.32 -8.13 5.83
CA ALA A 42 -20.31 -8.36 7.28
C ALA A 42 -18.92 -8.82 7.78
N TYR A 43 -18.59 -8.50 9.04
CA TYR A 43 -17.47 -9.13 9.73
C TYR A 43 -17.85 -10.58 10.07
N PRO A 44 -16.93 -11.57 10.02
CA PRO A 44 -15.47 -11.49 9.94
C PRO A 44 -14.87 -11.63 8.52
N GLN A 45 -15.69 -11.57 7.47
CA GLN A 45 -15.24 -11.83 6.10
C GLN A 45 -14.21 -10.79 5.63
N LEU A 46 -13.06 -11.26 5.10
CA LEU A 46 -11.92 -10.43 4.68
C LEU A 46 -12.01 -9.98 3.21
N TYR A 47 -12.54 -10.84 2.34
CA TYR A 47 -12.73 -10.60 0.91
C TYR A 47 -14.15 -10.99 0.52
N ALA A 48 -14.78 -10.20 -0.35
CA ALA A 48 -16.06 -10.57 -0.96
C ALA A 48 -15.90 -11.80 -1.86
N GLU A 49 -16.83 -12.74 -1.77
CA GLU A 49 -16.83 -13.97 -2.56
C GLU A 49 -17.18 -13.71 -4.04
N GLY A 50 -16.81 -14.66 -4.91
CA GLY A 50 -17.07 -14.54 -6.35
C GLY A 50 -18.55 -14.33 -6.71
N ALA A 51 -19.48 -14.90 -5.94
CA ALA A 51 -20.91 -14.67 -6.12
C ALA A 51 -21.31 -13.21 -5.78
N GLN A 52 -20.85 -12.70 -4.63
CA GLN A 52 -21.10 -11.34 -4.15
C GLN A 52 -20.47 -10.27 -5.06
N VAL A 53 -19.32 -10.60 -5.67
CA VAL A 53 -18.62 -9.73 -6.64
C VAL A 53 -19.38 -9.62 -7.98
N LYS A 54 -20.07 -10.70 -8.41
CA LYS A 54 -20.91 -10.69 -9.61
C LYS A 54 -22.20 -9.91 -9.39
N GLU A 55 -22.76 -9.99 -8.18
CA GLU A 55 -23.99 -9.30 -7.81
C GLU A 55 -23.78 -7.81 -7.57
N ASN A 56 -22.64 -7.41 -6.98
CA ASN A 56 -22.37 -6.03 -6.64
C ASN A 56 -20.99 -5.54 -7.13
N PRO A 57 -20.93 -4.58 -8.07
CA PRO A 57 -19.65 -3.99 -8.50
C PRO A 57 -18.90 -3.27 -7.37
N ALA A 58 -19.58 -2.85 -6.30
CA ALA A 58 -18.93 -2.27 -5.11
C ALA A 58 -18.13 -3.30 -4.31
N ALA A 59 -18.52 -4.59 -4.34
CA ALA A 59 -17.76 -5.67 -3.72
C ALA A 59 -16.41 -5.91 -4.42
N MET A 60 -16.37 -5.74 -5.75
CA MET A 60 -15.12 -5.74 -6.49
C MET A 60 -14.20 -4.59 -6.06
N GLN A 61 -14.75 -3.38 -5.90
CA GLN A 61 -13.98 -2.22 -5.43
C GLN A 61 -13.43 -2.44 -4.00
N PHE A 62 -14.21 -3.05 -3.12
CA PHE A 62 -13.75 -3.44 -1.78
C PHE A 62 -12.56 -4.40 -1.87
N ASN A 63 -12.65 -5.47 -2.67
CA ASN A 63 -11.55 -6.43 -2.81
C ASN A 63 -10.28 -5.79 -3.37
N CYS A 64 -10.41 -4.92 -4.38
CA CYS A 64 -9.24 -4.30 -4.98
C CYS A 64 -8.62 -3.23 -4.05
N THR A 65 -9.43 -2.46 -3.30
CA THR A 65 -8.91 -1.53 -2.27
C THR A 65 -8.24 -2.27 -1.11
N GLN A 66 -8.80 -3.40 -0.68
CA GLN A 66 -8.23 -4.26 0.34
C GLN A 66 -6.87 -4.83 -0.09
N ARG A 67 -6.74 -5.28 -1.34
CA ARG A 67 -5.45 -5.75 -1.89
C ARG A 67 -4.40 -4.65 -1.94
N ALA A 68 -4.79 -3.43 -2.30
CA ALA A 68 -3.85 -2.31 -2.34
C ALA A 68 -3.31 -1.97 -0.94
N HIS A 69 -4.17 -2.02 0.08
CA HIS A 69 -3.74 -1.83 1.47
C HIS A 69 -2.83 -2.96 1.96
N GLN A 70 -3.20 -4.22 1.72
CA GLN A 70 -2.36 -5.37 2.10
C GLN A 70 -0.98 -5.34 1.42
N ASN A 71 -0.90 -5.01 0.13
CA ASN A 71 0.40 -4.91 -0.54
C ASN A 71 1.27 -3.78 0.06
N THR A 72 0.65 -2.72 0.58
CA THR A 72 1.39 -1.66 1.28
C THR A 72 1.89 -2.18 2.63
N LEU A 73 1.09 -2.95 3.37
CA LEU A 73 1.48 -3.58 4.64
C LEU A 73 2.61 -4.60 4.49
N GLU A 74 2.64 -5.37 3.39
CA GLU A 74 3.74 -6.32 3.10
C GLU A 74 5.08 -5.60 2.89
N VAL A 75 5.06 -4.39 2.33
CA VAL A 75 6.27 -3.63 1.98
C VAL A 75 6.66 -2.59 3.06
N ALA A 76 5.71 -2.14 3.87
CA ALA A 76 5.91 -1.17 4.95
C ALA A 76 7.05 -1.54 5.93
N PRO A 77 7.20 -2.78 6.44
CA PRO A 77 8.29 -3.11 7.36
C PRO A 77 9.66 -3.02 6.68
N ILE A 78 9.75 -3.43 5.42
CA ILE A 78 10.99 -3.36 4.63
C ILE A 78 11.42 -1.90 4.44
N VAL A 79 10.47 -1.02 4.09
CA VAL A 79 10.73 0.43 3.93
C VAL A 79 11.08 1.08 5.25
N THR A 80 10.45 0.68 6.36
CA THR A 80 10.72 1.23 7.68
C THR A 80 12.15 0.89 8.13
N VAL A 81 12.53 -0.39 8.04
CA VAL A 81 13.88 -0.84 8.43
C VAL A 81 14.94 -0.23 7.52
N SER A 82 14.72 -0.20 6.21
CA SER A 82 15.69 0.40 5.28
C SER A 82 15.86 1.89 5.52
N THR A 83 14.79 2.65 5.78
CA THR A 83 14.85 4.09 6.07
C THR A 83 15.60 4.35 7.37
N LEU A 84 15.43 3.52 8.40
CA LEU A 84 16.17 3.63 9.66
C LEU A 84 17.67 3.35 9.47
N VAL A 85 18.02 2.26 8.79
CA VAL A 85 19.42 1.88 8.56
C VAL A 85 20.15 2.88 7.67
N PHE A 86 19.52 3.33 6.57
CA PHE A 86 20.10 4.36 5.70
C PHE A 86 20.12 5.74 6.36
N GLY A 87 19.13 6.04 7.21
CA GLY A 87 19.02 7.31 7.93
C GLY A 87 20.20 7.57 8.88
N LEU A 88 20.89 6.52 9.35
CA LEU A 88 22.09 6.65 10.17
C LEU A 88 23.29 7.23 9.41
N LYS A 89 23.38 7.00 8.10
CA LYS A 89 24.48 7.51 7.25
C LYS A 89 24.09 8.75 6.47
N CYS A 90 22.92 8.75 5.83
CA CYS A 90 22.46 9.82 4.95
C CYS A 90 20.99 10.19 5.27
N PRO A 91 20.73 11.00 6.31
CA PRO A 91 19.37 11.25 6.81
C PRO A 91 18.46 11.93 5.78
N HIS A 92 18.99 12.89 5.01
CA HIS A 92 18.22 13.62 3.99
C HIS A 92 17.80 12.71 2.82
N ALA A 93 18.73 11.90 2.30
CA ALA A 93 18.45 10.99 1.20
C ALA A 93 17.44 9.90 1.60
N ALA A 94 17.58 9.33 2.81
CA ALA A 94 16.65 8.35 3.34
C ALA A 94 15.22 8.93 3.48
N ALA A 95 15.10 10.16 3.99
CA ALA A 95 13.81 10.82 4.10
C ALA A 95 13.16 11.09 2.73
N MET A 96 13.93 11.53 1.74
CA MET A 96 13.43 11.75 0.37
C MET A 96 12.95 10.46 -0.30
N MET A 97 13.67 9.34 -0.13
CA MET A 97 13.25 8.05 -0.69
C MET A 97 11.98 7.51 0.00
N CYS A 98 11.84 7.70 1.31
CA CYS A 98 10.63 7.32 2.02
C CYS A 98 9.43 8.18 1.56
N ALA A 99 9.63 9.49 1.39
CA ALA A 99 8.61 10.40 0.90
C ALA A 99 8.16 10.07 -0.53
N SER A 100 9.10 9.78 -1.45
CA SER A 100 8.76 9.39 -2.82
C SER A 100 7.98 8.07 -2.86
N PHE A 101 8.34 7.11 -2.00
CA PHE A 101 7.57 5.86 -1.84
C PHE A 101 6.13 6.14 -1.38
N ILE A 102 5.93 7.00 -0.38
CA ILE A 102 4.59 7.37 0.13
C ILE A 102 3.74 7.98 -1.01
N ILE A 103 4.30 8.92 -1.77
CA ILE A 103 3.60 9.56 -2.89
C ILE A 103 3.20 8.51 -3.95
N GLY A 104 4.13 7.62 -4.32
CA GLY A 104 3.83 6.52 -5.24
C GLY A 104 2.70 5.62 -4.74
N ARG A 105 2.64 5.35 -3.43
CA ARG A 105 1.57 4.55 -2.82
C ARG A 105 0.22 5.26 -2.77
N ILE A 106 0.19 6.59 -2.64
CA ILE A 106 -1.05 7.37 -2.75
C ILE A 106 -1.62 7.20 -4.17
N ILE A 107 -0.81 7.41 -5.20
CA ILE A 107 -1.22 7.27 -6.61
C ILE A 107 -1.69 5.83 -6.89
N TYR A 108 -0.94 4.84 -6.42
CA TYR A 108 -1.28 3.43 -6.55
C TYR A 108 -2.65 3.10 -5.92
N THR A 109 -2.90 3.57 -4.69
CA THR A 109 -4.17 3.34 -3.98
C THR A 109 -5.33 4.01 -4.70
N LEU A 110 -5.14 5.23 -5.20
CA LEU A 110 -6.15 5.95 -6.00
C LEU A 110 -6.48 5.21 -7.29
N GLY A 111 -5.49 4.64 -7.97
CA GLY A 111 -5.69 3.79 -9.15
C GLY A 111 -6.54 2.55 -8.82
N TYR A 112 -6.20 1.83 -7.76
CA TYR A 112 -6.94 0.63 -7.32
C TYR A 112 -8.37 0.92 -6.86
N LYS A 113 -8.63 2.10 -6.28
CA LYS A 113 -9.96 2.54 -5.83
C LYS A 113 -10.98 2.62 -6.98
N THR A 114 -10.54 2.79 -8.22
CA THR A 114 -11.43 2.88 -9.39
C THR A 114 -12.14 1.57 -9.75
N GLY A 115 -11.75 0.43 -9.15
CA GLY A 115 -12.35 -0.88 -9.41
C GLY A 115 -11.96 -1.51 -10.76
N LYS A 116 -11.17 -0.81 -11.57
CA LYS A 116 -10.57 -1.33 -12.81
C LYS A 116 -9.07 -1.53 -12.59
N PRO A 117 -8.58 -2.75 -12.35
CA PRO A 117 -7.15 -3.00 -12.14
C PRO A 117 -6.29 -2.67 -13.38
N ALA A 118 -6.90 -2.48 -14.56
CA ALA A 118 -6.24 -2.04 -15.79
C ALA A 118 -5.90 -0.53 -15.81
N ASN A 119 -6.52 0.29 -14.95
CA ASN A 119 -6.30 1.74 -14.89
C ASN A 119 -5.25 2.13 -13.84
N VAL A 120 -4.53 1.16 -13.26
CA VAL A 120 -3.42 1.48 -12.37
C VAL A 120 -2.30 2.02 -13.26
N PRO A 121 -1.96 3.32 -13.20
CA PRO A 121 -0.83 3.82 -13.96
C PRO A 121 0.39 3.03 -13.51
N ASN A 122 1.17 2.57 -14.48
CA ASN A 122 2.47 1.95 -14.35
C ASN A 122 3.44 2.97 -13.72
N SER A 123 3.25 3.23 -12.42
CA SER A 123 4.07 4.13 -11.63
C SER A 123 5.39 3.43 -11.36
N THR A 124 6.35 3.79 -12.20
CA THR A 124 7.73 3.34 -12.26
C THR A 124 8.53 3.84 -11.06
N PHE A 125 8.21 3.35 -9.86
CA PHE A 125 9.13 3.42 -8.73
C PHE A 125 8.98 2.16 -7.86
N VAL A 126 9.94 1.24 -8.05
CA VAL A 126 10.32 0.12 -7.16
C VAL A 126 9.65 -1.27 -7.31
N LEU A 127 8.67 -1.52 -8.18
CA LEU A 127 8.24 -2.93 -8.40
C LEU A 127 7.75 -3.27 -9.83
N SER A 128 8.35 -2.64 -10.85
CA SER A 128 8.00 -2.98 -12.24
C SER A 128 8.63 -4.27 -12.75
N PHE A 129 9.57 -4.88 -12.02
CA PHE A 129 10.20 -6.14 -12.46
C PHE A 129 9.39 -7.40 -12.09
N TRP A 130 8.54 -7.31 -11.06
CA TRP A 130 7.69 -8.44 -10.64
C TRP A 130 6.34 -8.46 -11.37
N LEU A 131 5.89 -7.30 -11.87
CA LEU A 131 4.62 -7.15 -12.62
C LEU A 131 4.78 -7.33 -14.14
N THR A 132 5.99 -7.23 -14.70
CA THR A 132 6.22 -7.45 -16.15
C THR A 132 6.29 -8.92 -16.56
N LYS A 133 6.51 -9.85 -15.62
CA LYS A 133 6.41 -11.30 -15.90
C LYS A 133 4.98 -11.84 -15.87
N HIS A 134 3.99 -11.03 -15.51
CA HIS A 134 2.59 -11.41 -15.60
C HIS A 134 1.83 -10.38 -16.44
N PRO A 135 1.46 -10.72 -17.70
CA PRO A 135 0.82 -9.77 -18.60
C PRO A 135 -0.43 -9.18 -17.95
N ALA A 136 -0.50 -7.86 -17.97
CA ALA A 136 -1.53 -7.00 -17.39
C ALA A 136 -2.93 -7.14 -18.04
N GLY A 137 -3.19 -8.27 -18.72
CA GLY A 137 -4.52 -8.69 -19.13
C GLY A 137 -5.07 -9.70 -18.14
N THR A 138 -6.11 -9.31 -17.39
CA THR A 138 -7.06 -10.15 -16.61
C THR A 138 -6.78 -10.56 -15.15
N ARG A 139 -5.64 -10.29 -14.49
CA ARG A 139 -5.28 -11.11 -13.29
C ARG A 139 -4.63 -10.45 -12.07
N GLY A 140 -5.24 -9.41 -11.50
CA GLY A 140 -4.92 -8.98 -10.13
C GLY A 140 -6.03 -9.31 -9.13
N CYS A 141 -7.22 -8.77 -9.41
CA CYS A 141 -8.39 -8.88 -8.54
C CYS A 141 -9.29 -10.06 -9.00
N HIS A 142 -9.38 -10.34 -10.30
CA HIS A 142 -10.32 -11.34 -10.85
C HIS A 142 -9.83 -12.80 -10.83
N ARG A 143 -8.52 -13.10 -10.90
CA ARG A 143 -8.03 -14.50 -10.91
C ARG A 143 -7.88 -15.09 -9.51
N LYS A 144 -7.47 -14.33 -8.49
CA LYS A 144 -7.40 -14.84 -7.10
C LYS A 144 -8.77 -15.07 -6.47
N LEU A 145 -9.84 -14.49 -7.00
CA LEU A 145 -11.21 -14.65 -6.47
C LEU A 145 -12.03 -15.76 -7.17
N VAL A 146 -11.50 -16.36 -8.24
CA VAL A 146 -12.16 -17.45 -8.99
C VAL A 146 -11.48 -18.81 -8.77
N VAL A 147 -10.23 -18.82 -8.30
CA VAL A 147 -9.45 -20.06 -8.12
C VAL A 147 -9.47 -20.56 -6.67
N ASP A 148 -9.79 -19.71 -5.70
CA ASP A 148 -9.82 -20.04 -4.27
C ASP A 148 -11.26 -20.22 -3.71
N GLY A 149 -12.24 -20.50 -4.59
CA GLY A 149 -13.63 -20.77 -4.23
C GLY A 149 -14.15 -22.03 -4.91
#